data_AF-A0A7K2ML20-F1
#
_entry.id   AF-A0A7K2ML20-F1
#
_cell.length_a   1.000
_cell.length_b   1.000
_cell.length_c   1.000
_cell.angle_alpha   90.00
_cell.angle_beta   90.00
_cell.angle_gamma   90.00
#
_symmetry.space_group_name_H-M   'P 1'
#
loop_
_entity.id
_entity.type
_entity.pdbx_description
1 polymer ?
#
loop_
_entity_poly.entity_id
_entity_poly.type
_entity_poly.pdbx_seq_one_letter_code
_entity_poly.pdbx_strand_id
1 'polypeptide(L)'
;MSHRPARRASASPLFTPHGTDRASRQAARRQLAEATAKARAEVSTHQSESIAAEQPMPSALYPPSGRPGPASARGNRLKLPAHRMTTAVAAGAYPFLAEGGLGAEGIYIGRDVHAEASFVFDPFALYGKVEGFTNPNLLLAGVIGQGKSALAKSFALRSVAFGYRVYVPCDPKGEWTPVAEALGGRSVALGPGLPGRLNPLDAAPRPDSVAEADWVGEIRKRRLLLLGSLARTVLGRDLMPMEHTALDVALDAVVTRAADTHRTPLLGDIATILNNPHALDEAAGLMSGRLGDAARDLAHAMRRLVHGDLAGMFDAPSTVAFDPTAPMLTIDLSRLGGSGDDTALVLAMTCASAWMESALSDPGGGRRWIVYDEAWRLMRHVGLLQRMQAQWKLSRGLGIANLMVIHR
;
A
#
# COMPACT_ATOMS: atom_id res chain seq x y z
N MET A 1 24.19 9.49 -14.72
CA MET A 1 24.36 8.03 -14.57
C MET A 1 25.62 7.77 -13.76
N SER A 2 25.48 6.98 -12.70
CA SER A 2 26.49 6.19 -11.99
C SER A 2 27.97 6.56 -12.22
N HIS A 3 28.50 7.43 -11.37
CA HIS A 3 29.93 7.47 -11.12
C HIS A 3 30.30 6.15 -10.43
N ARG A 4 30.71 5.12 -11.19
CA ARG A 4 31.52 4.07 -10.59
C ARG A 4 32.91 4.67 -10.38
N PRO A 5 33.40 4.81 -9.14
CA PRO A 5 34.80 5.13 -8.94
C PRO A 5 35.59 4.03 -9.66
N ALA A 6 36.56 4.42 -10.50
CA ALA A 6 37.49 3.46 -11.07
C ALA A 6 37.94 2.55 -9.94
N ARG A 7 37.70 1.23 -10.06
CA ARG A 7 38.16 0.23 -9.08
C ARG A 7 39.68 0.32 -9.04
N ARG A 8 40.19 1.21 -8.19
CA ARG A 8 41.60 1.29 -7.86
C ARG A 8 41.82 0.20 -6.85
N ALA A 9 42.35 -0.93 -7.30
CA ALA A 9 42.93 -1.90 -6.40
C ALA A 9 44.08 -1.19 -5.64
N SER A 10 43.87 -0.93 -4.35
CA SER A 10 44.91 -0.43 -3.46
C SER A 10 45.41 -1.59 -2.61
N ALA A 11 46.64 -2.03 -2.83
CA ALA A 11 47.35 -2.85 -1.86
C ALA A 11 47.82 -1.93 -0.72
N SER A 12 47.37 -2.18 0.50
CA SER A 12 47.86 -1.49 1.69
C SER A 12 49.24 -2.06 2.10
N PRO A 13 50.15 -1.28 2.70
CA PRO A 13 51.45 -1.81 3.12
C PRO A 13 51.24 -2.94 4.14
N LEU A 14 51.87 -4.08 3.90
CA LEU A 14 52.04 -5.11 4.92
C LEU A 14 52.70 -4.49 6.15
N PHE A 15 52.07 -4.65 7.31
CA PHE A 15 52.64 -4.25 8.58
C PHE A 15 53.95 -5.01 8.82
N THR A 16 55.08 -4.29 8.86
CA THR A 16 56.37 -4.86 9.25
C THR A 16 56.63 -4.51 10.72
N PRO A 17 56.72 -5.50 11.63
CA PRO A 17 57.02 -5.25 13.03
C PRO A 17 58.36 -4.53 13.24
N HIS A 18 58.45 -3.73 14.30
CA HIS A 18 59.72 -3.16 14.75
C HIS A 18 60.66 -4.28 15.22
N GLY A 19 61.93 -4.26 14.79
CA GLY A 19 62.94 -5.27 15.10
C GLY A 19 63.27 -6.24 13.97
N THR A 20 62.59 -6.15 12.82
CA THR A 20 62.89 -6.99 11.65
C THR A 20 64.21 -6.61 10.98
N ASP A 21 64.97 -7.62 10.57
CA ASP A 21 66.25 -7.46 9.88
C ASP A 21 66.08 -6.81 8.48
N ARG A 22 67.20 -6.33 7.91
CA ARG A 22 67.19 -5.58 6.65
C ARG A 22 66.69 -6.45 5.48
N ALA A 23 66.98 -7.75 5.51
CA ALA A 23 66.58 -8.71 4.48
C ALA A 23 65.05 -8.88 4.44
N SER A 24 64.41 -9.06 5.60
CA SER A 24 62.95 -9.22 5.69
C SER A 24 62.20 -7.98 5.23
N ARG A 25 62.73 -6.77 5.52
CA ARG A 25 62.13 -5.52 5.03
C ARG A 25 62.23 -5.37 3.52
N GLN A 26 63.32 -5.82 2.90
CA GLN A 26 63.44 -5.84 1.44
C GLN A 26 62.51 -6.86 0.80
N ALA A 27 62.37 -8.04 1.39
CA ALA A 27 61.44 -9.07 0.92
C ALA A 27 59.98 -8.58 0.97
N ALA A 28 59.55 -7.97 2.08
CA ALA A 28 58.21 -7.41 2.22
C ALA A 28 57.92 -6.28 1.19
N ARG A 29 58.92 -5.44 0.90
CA ARG A 29 58.80 -4.40 -0.15
C ARG A 29 58.66 -4.99 -1.55
N ARG A 30 59.39 -6.07 -1.86
CA ARG A 30 59.27 -6.78 -3.15
C ARG A 30 57.90 -7.44 -3.30
N GLN A 31 57.44 -8.15 -2.28
CA GLN A 31 56.11 -8.75 -2.26
C GLN A 31 54.98 -7.72 -2.44
N LEU A 32 55.10 -6.56 -1.77
CA LEU A 32 54.14 -5.48 -1.97
C LEU A 32 54.16 -4.97 -3.42
N ALA A 33 55.35 -4.74 -3.99
CA ALA A 33 55.48 -4.28 -5.37
C ALA A 33 54.87 -5.28 -6.38
N GLU A 34 55.12 -6.57 -6.19
CA GLU A 34 54.54 -7.65 -6.99
C GLU A 34 53.02 -7.74 -6.86
N ALA A 35 52.49 -7.69 -5.63
CA ALA A 35 51.05 -7.67 -5.38
C ALA A 35 50.36 -6.45 -6.03
N THR A 36 51.02 -5.27 -5.97
CA THR A 36 50.49 -4.06 -6.60
C THR A 36 50.52 -4.14 -8.13
N ALA A 37 51.55 -4.77 -8.71
CA ALA A 37 51.66 -4.99 -10.15
C ALA A 37 50.59 -5.98 -10.64
N LYS A 38 50.39 -7.09 -9.91
CA LYS A 38 49.38 -8.10 -10.24
C LYS A 38 47.96 -7.53 -10.20
N ALA A 39 47.64 -6.76 -9.16
CA ALA A 39 46.35 -6.11 -9.02
C ALA A 39 46.06 -5.08 -10.14
N ARG A 40 47.11 -4.44 -10.71
CA ARG A 40 46.96 -3.55 -11.87
C ARG A 40 46.74 -4.31 -13.17
N ALA A 41 47.40 -5.45 -13.34
CA ALA A 41 47.24 -6.30 -14.52
C ALA A 41 45.83 -6.90 -14.59
N GLU A 42 45.28 -7.37 -13.46
CA GLU A 42 43.92 -7.94 -13.37
C GLU A 42 42.82 -6.91 -13.70
N VAL A 43 43.01 -5.63 -13.33
CA VAL A 43 42.08 -4.55 -13.70
C VAL A 43 42.15 -4.23 -15.20
N SER A 44 43.32 -4.37 -15.83
CA SER A 44 43.49 -4.15 -17.27
C SER A 44 42.86 -5.24 -18.12
N THR A 45 42.87 -6.50 -17.67
CA THR A 45 42.23 -7.62 -18.39
C THR A 45 40.70 -7.57 -18.30
N HIS A 46 40.13 -7.12 -17.17
CA HIS A 46 38.68 -7.00 -17.00
C HIS A 46 38.01 -5.82 -17.72
N GLN A 47 38.77 -4.85 -18.24
CA GLN A 47 38.20 -3.73 -19.03
C GLN A 47 38.05 -4.05 -20.53
N SER A 48 38.67 -5.13 -21.01
CA SER A 48 38.66 -5.50 -22.43
C SER A 48 37.42 -6.28 -22.86
N GLU A 49 36.67 -6.84 -21.90
CA GLU A 49 35.45 -7.60 -22.16
C GLU A 49 34.24 -6.87 -21.58
N SER A 50 33.40 -6.35 -22.49
CA SER A 50 32.15 -5.59 -22.29
C SER A 50 32.30 -4.08 -22.03
N ILE A 51 31.93 -3.27 -23.03
CA ILE A 51 30.69 -2.46 -23.06
C ILE A 51 30.60 -1.73 -24.40
N ALA A 52 29.45 -1.89 -25.06
CA ALA A 52 29.07 -1.19 -26.27
C ALA A 52 28.88 0.31 -26.04
N ALA A 53 29.39 1.10 -26.99
CA ALA A 53 29.25 2.55 -27.22
C ALA A 53 28.28 3.34 -26.31
N GLU A 54 28.79 3.90 -25.22
CA GLU A 54 28.34 5.19 -24.69
C GLU A 54 29.17 6.32 -25.32
N GLN A 55 28.52 7.41 -25.72
CA GLN A 55 29.19 8.57 -26.32
C GLN A 55 30.36 9.04 -25.45
N PRO A 56 31.58 9.17 -26.00
CA PRO A 56 32.74 9.53 -25.20
C PRO A 56 32.58 10.95 -24.69
N MET A 57 32.51 11.10 -23.36
CA MET A 57 32.62 12.41 -22.72
C MET A 57 33.89 13.12 -23.22
N PRO A 58 33.84 14.44 -23.48
CA PRO A 58 35.00 15.17 -23.95
C PRO A 58 36.15 15.02 -22.96
N SER A 59 37.36 14.80 -23.49
CA SER A 59 38.58 14.68 -22.70
C SER A 59 38.75 15.89 -21.78
N ALA A 60 39.21 15.66 -20.54
CA ALA A 60 39.46 16.74 -19.59
C ALA A 60 40.29 17.86 -20.24
N LEU A 61 39.72 19.06 -20.31
CA LEU A 61 40.31 20.23 -20.98
C LEU A 61 41.57 20.74 -20.27
N TYR A 62 41.80 20.35 -19.01
CA TYR A 62 42.92 20.80 -18.20
C TYR A 62 43.61 19.63 -17.48
N PRO A 63 44.93 19.73 -17.23
CA PRO A 63 45.65 18.72 -16.47
C PRO A 63 45.15 18.67 -15.01
N PRO A 64 45.41 17.57 -14.28
CA PRO A 64 45.02 17.40 -12.87
C PRO A 64 45.60 18.47 -11.92
N SER A 65 46.62 19.20 -12.37
CA SER A 65 47.21 20.34 -11.64
C SER A 65 46.42 21.64 -11.79
N GLY A 66 45.37 21.67 -12.61
CA GLY A 66 44.51 22.83 -12.85
C GLY A 66 44.83 23.58 -14.14
N ARG A 67 43.98 24.56 -14.47
CA ARG A 67 44.08 25.42 -15.65
C ARG A 67 45.34 26.30 -15.57
N PRO A 68 46.10 26.52 -16.66
CA PRO A 68 47.18 27.50 -16.67
C PRO A 68 46.62 28.95 -16.65
N GLY A 69 47.20 29.82 -15.82
CA GLY A 69 46.88 31.24 -15.76
C GLY A 69 47.07 31.86 -14.36
N PRO A 70 47.18 33.20 -14.26
CA PRO A 70 47.13 33.88 -12.97
C PRO A 70 45.80 33.61 -12.25
N ALA A 71 45.84 33.50 -10.91
CA ALA A 71 44.69 33.17 -10.06
C ALA A 71 43.97 31.83 -10.36
N SER A 72 44.60 30.91 -11.09
CA SER A 72 44.02 29.60 -11.47
C SER A 72 44.04 28.54 -10.36
N ALA A 73 44.61 28.86 -9.20
CA ALA A 73 44.93 27.92 -8.13
C ALA A 73 45.72 26.67 -8.60
N ARG A 74 46.45 26.80 -9.73
CA ARG A 74 47.27 25.72 -10.28
C ARG A 74 48.34 25.30 -9.26
N GLY A 75 48.26 24.06 -8.80
CA GLY A 75 49.10 23.55 -7.72
C GLY A 75 49.64 22.16 -8.03
N ASN A 76 50.77 21.82 -7.41
CA ASN A 76 51.25 20.44 -7.41
C ASN A 76 50.30 19.57 -6.59
N ARG A 77 50.27 18.28 -6.91
CA ARG A 77 49.47 17.25 -6.24
C ARG A 77 49.62 17.41 -4.71
N LEU A 78 48.53 17.74 -4.02
CA LEU A 78 48.51 17.95 -2.58
C LEU A 78 49.00 16.66 -1.88
N LYS A 79 50.24 16.68 -1.38
CA LYS A 79 50.82 15.57 -0.60
C LYS A 79 50.45 15.78 0.86
N LEU A 80 49.24 15.37 1.23
CA LEU A 80 48.85 15.32 2.63
C LEU A 80 49.54 14.13 3.31
N PRO A 81 50.09 14.28 4.53
CA PRO A 81 50.60 13.17 5.30
C PRO A 81 49.46 12.17 5.60
N ALA A 82 49.78 10.88 5.58
CA ALA A 82 48.82 9.86 5.99
C ALA A 82 48.50 10.03 7.47
N HIS A 83 47.25 10.39 7.80
CA HIS A 83 46.80 10.46 9.17
C HIS A 83 46.82 9.05 9.77
N ARG A 84 47.58 8.86 10.85
CA ARG A 84 47.52 7.66 11.69
C ARG A 84 46.81 8.01 12.97
N MET A 85 45.73 7.29 13.26
CA MET A 85 44.98 7.41 14.50
C MET A 85 44.58 6.01 14.96
N THR A 86 44.39 5.84 16.26
CA THR A 86 43.83 4.61 16.81
C THR A 86 42.35 4.51 16.45
N THR A 87 41.79 3.30 16.38
CA THR A 87 40.35 3.11 16.11
C THR A 87 39.47 3.87 17.10
N ALA A 88 39.93 4.01 18.35
CA ALA A 88 39.24 4.81 19.38
C ALA A 88 39.20 6.32 19.06
N VAL A 89 40.31 6.90 18.58
CA VAL A 89 40.35 8.32 18.17
C VAL A 89 39.62 8.53 16.84
N ALA A 90 39.68 7.54 15.93
CA ALA A 90 38.93 7.55 14.68
C ALA A 90 37.41 7.53 14.90
N ALA A 91 36.94 6.78 15.90
CA ALA A 91 35.53 6.75 16.30
C ALA A 91 35.07 8.10 16.87
N GLY A 92 35.94 8.84 17.56
CA GLY A 92 35.65 10.21 18.01
C GLY A 92 35.66 11.25 16.87
N ALA A 93 36.42 10.98 15.81
CA ALA A 93 36.45 11.79 14.59
C ALA A 93 35.39 11.37 13.55
N TYR A 94 34.47 10.47 13.92
CA TYR A 94 33.48 9.88 13.00
C TYR A 94 32.56 10.99 12.45
N PRO A 95 32.67 11.34 11.16
CA PRO A 95 31.95 12.49 10.60
C PRO A 95 30.47 12.19 10.33
N PHE A 96 30.05 10.93 10.47
CA PHE A 96 28.65 10.53 10.26
C PHE A 96 27.91 10.63 11.59
N LEU A 97 27.63 11.87 11.99
CA LEU A 97 26.84 12.23 13.17
C LEU A 97 25.35 11.87 13.05
N ALA A 98 24.92 11.44 11.86
CA ALA A 98 23.54 11.09 11.56
C ALA A 98 23.46 9.70 10.93
N GLU A 99 22.42 8.96 11.29
CA GLU A 99 22.07 7.68 10.72
C GLU A 99 21.76 7.80 9.22
N GLY A 100 22.01 6.75 8.44
CA GLY A 100 21.70 6.72 7.00
C GLY A 100 20.21 6.73 6.65
N GLY A 101 19.33 6.78 7.66
CA GLY A 101 17.88 6.69 7.52
C GLY A 101 17.44 5.40 6.84
N LEU A 102 16.30 5.47 6.14
CA LEU A 102 15.73 4.35 5.37
C LEU A 102 16.43 4.14 4.01
N GLY A 103 17.53 4.82 3.75
CA GLY A 103 18.23 4.82 2.47
C GLY A 103 17.59 5.74 1.42
N ALA A 104 17.90 5.51 0.15
CA ALA A 104 17.42 6.32 -0.98
C ALA A 104 16.35 5.61 -1.83
N GLU A 105 16.03 4.36 -1.51
CA GLU A 105 15.09 3.53 -2.24
C GLU A 105 13.69 3.68 -1.62
N GLY A 106 12.88 4.57 -2.19
CA GLY A 106 11.48 4.69 -1.81
C GLY A 106 10.83 5.99 -2.27
N ILE A 107 9.60 6.20 -1.80
CA ILE A 107 8.80 7.38 -2.16
C ILE A 107 9.16 8.53 -1.23
N TYR A 108 9.53 9.68 -1.80
CA TYR A 108 9.90 10.86 -1.03
C TYR A 108 8.75 11.37 -0.15
N ILE A 109 9.02 11.52 1.14
CA ILE A 109 8.11 12.12 2.12
C ILE A 109 8.60 13.53 2.48
N GLY A 110 9.86 13.67 2.87
CA GLY A 110 10.40 14.93 3.38
C GLY A 110 11.91 14.90 3.58
N ARG A 111 12.43 15.81 4.42
CA ARG A 111 13.85 15.89 4.75
C ARG A 111 14.06 15.42 6.20
N ASP A 112 15.05 14.55 6.39
CA ASP A 112 15.53 14.21 7.73
C ASP A 112 16.24 15.44 8.33
N VAL A 113 15.83 15.86 9.51
CA VAL A 113 16.35 17.08 10.17
C VAL A 113 17.75 16.90 10.75
N HIS A 114 18.18 15.66 11.00
CA HIS A 114 19.49 15.34 11.55
C HIS A 114 20.50 14.98 10.47
N ALA A 115 20.08 14.13 9.52
CA ALA A 115 20.94 13.72 8.41
C ALA A 115 20.95 14.72 7.24
N GLU A 116 20.01 15.67 7.23
CA GLU A 116 19.75 16.60 6.12
C GLU A 116 19.43 15.91 4.79
N ALA A 117 19.30 14.57 4.80
CA ALA A 117 19.05 13.71 3.67
C ALA A 117 17.54 13.58 3.37
N SER A 118 17.22 12.96 2.23
CA SER A 118 15.85 12.64 1.88
C SER A 118 15.28 11.55 2.80
N PHE A 119 14.14 11.83 3.42
CA PHE A 119 13.32 10.82 4.09
C PHE A 119 12.36 10.22 3.06
N VAL A 120 12.57 8.94 2.75
CA VAL A 120 11.78 8.17 1.78
C VAL A 120 11.14 6.96 2.45
N PHE A 121 10.01 6.50 1.92
CA PHE A 121 9.33 5.33 2.42
C PHE A 121 8.75 4.52 1.27
N ASP A 122 9.10 3.24 1.18
CA ASP A 122 8.43 2.26 0.34
C ASP A 122 8.28 0.97 1.17
N PRO A 123 7.05 0.56 1.53
CA PRO A 123 6.86 -0.57 2.43
C PRO A 123 7.35 -1.89 1.85
N PHE A 124 7.32 -2.06 0.52
CA PHE A 124 7.78 -3.29 -0.14
C PHE A 124 9.30 -3.30 -0.31
N ALA A 125 9.94 -2.12 -0.46
CA ALA A 125 11.39 -2.01 -0.47
C ALA A 125 12.03 -2.23 0.90
N LEU A 126 11.32 -1.87 1.98
CA LEU A 126 11.77 -2.02 3.38
C LEU A 126 11.55 -3.43 3.92
N TYR A 127 10.61 -4.18 3.34
CA TYR A 127 10.29 -5.54 3.77
C TYR A 127 11.52 -6.45 3.68
N GLY A 128 11.89 -7.08 4.80
CA GLY A 128 13.07 -7.95 4.90
C GLY A 128 14.44 -7.23 4.92
N LYS A 129 14.49 -5.91 4.73
CA LYS A 129 15.72 -5.11 4.89
C LYS A 129 15.85 -4.50 6.28
N VAL A 130 14.73 -4.10 6.88
CA VAL A 130 14.70 -3.52 8.23
C VAL A 130 14.21 -4.58 9.22
N GLU A 131 15.02 -4.86 10.25
CA GLU A 131 14.66 -5.79 11.32
C GLU A 131 13.40 -5.29 12.05
N GLY A 132 12.41 -6.18 12.22
CA GLY A 132 11.12 -5.83 12.85
C GLY A 132 10.08 -5.19 11.92
N PHE A 133 10.41 -4.86 10.67
CA PHE A 133 9.43 -4.35 9.70
C PHE A 133 8.58 -5.50 9.12
N THR A 134 7.39 -5.68 9.68
CA THR A 134 6.52 -6.86 9.43
C THR A 134 5.21 -6.53 8.71
N ASN A 135 4.89 -5.25 8.52
CA ASN A 135 3.60 -4.83 7.99
C ASN A 135 3.74 -3.63 7.04
N PRO A 136 3.21 -3.70 5.80
CA PRO A 136 3.27 -2.61 4.84
C PRO A 136 2.29 -1.45 5.12
N ASN A 137 1.40 -1.59 6.11
CA ASN A 137 0.36 -0.60 6.40
C ASN A 137 0.92 0.66 7.08
N LEU A 138 0.38 1.82 6.72
CA LEU A 138 0.78 3.15 7.19
C LEU A 138 -0.40 3.87 7.87
N LEU A 139 -0.13 4.48 9.02
CA LEU A 139 -1.06 5.38 9.72
C LEU A 139 -0.55 6.81 9.60
N LEU A 140 -1.36 7.69 9.01
CA LEU A 140 -1.11 9.13 8.96
C LEU A 140 -2.06 9.85 9.92
N ALA A 141 -1.52 10.35 11.03
CA ALA A 141 -2.27 11.03 12.08
C ALA A 141 -1.78 12.47 12.29
N GLY A 142 -2.68 13.33 12.79
CA GLY A 142 -2.37 14.73 13.08
C GLY A 142 -3.63 15.60 13.18
N VAL A 143 -3.47 16.80 13.72
CA VAL A 143 -4.59 17.74 13.94
C VAL A 143 -5.11 18.30 12.61
N ILE A 144 -6.35 18.79 12.59
CA ILE A 144 -6.94 19.48 11.43
C ILE A 144 -6.04 20.65 11.02
N GLY A 145 -5.85 20.86 9.72
CA GLY A 145 -5.01 21.94 9.16
C GLY A 145 -3.51 21.63 9.06
N GLN A 146 -3.02 20.49 9.57
CA GLN A 146 -1.58 20.16 9.57
C GLN A 146 -1.06 19.53 8.25
N GLY A 147 -1.75 19.73 7.13
CA GLY A 147 -1.26 19.25 5.83
C GLY A 147 -1.34 17.74 5.57
N LYS A 148 -2.05 16.95 6.41
CA LYS A 148 -2.21 15.49 6.20
C LYS A 148 -2.72 15.11 4.80
N SER A 149 -3.77 15.81 4.35
CA SER A 149 -4.39 15.61 3.03
C SER A 149 -3.39 15.91 1.90
N ALA A 150 -2.62 17.00 2.05
CA ALA A 150 -1.56 17.35 1.10
C ALA A 150 -0.43 16.31 1.07
N LEU A 151 -0.02 15.79 2.23
CA LEU A 151 0.98 14.73 2.32
C LEU A 151 0.48 13.43 1.69
N ALA A 152 -0.75 12.99 2.03
CA ALA A 152 -1.34 11.77 1.49
C ALA A 152 -1.46 11.81 -0.04
N LYS A 153 -1.96 12.92 -0.60
CA LYS A 153 -2.07 13.11 -2.06
C LYS A 153 -0.71 13.19 -2.75
N SER A 154 0.25 13.92 -2.15
CA SER A 154 1.62 13.98 -2.68
C SER A 154 2.30 12.61 -2.67
N PHE A 155 2.09 11.84 -1.61
CA PHE A 155 2.60 10.49 -1.48
C PHE A 155 1.96 9.53 -2.48
N ALA A 156 0.65 9.60 -2.66
CA ALA A 156 -0.09 8.83 -3.68
C ALA A 156 0.40 9.16 -5.10
N LEU A 157 0.50 10.44 -5.44
CA LEU A 157 1.01 10.92 -6.73
C LEU A 157 2.41 10.37 -7.02
N ARG A 158 3.32 10.49 -6.06
CA ARG A 158 4.70 9.97 -6.20
C ARG A 158 4.71 8.44 -6.28
N SER A 159 3.87 7.76 -5.50
CA SER A 159 3.73 6.29 -5.56
C SER A 159 3.37 5.82 -6.97
N VAL A 160 2.46 6.52 -7.67
CA VAL A 160 2.10 6.18 -9.06
C VAL A 160 3.32 6.23 -9.99
N ALA A 161 4.20 7.23 -9.83
CA ALA A 161 5.45 7.31 -10.60
C ALA A 161 6.43 6.14 -10.32
N PHE A 162 6.30 5.49 -9.16
CA PHE A 162 7.04 4.27 -8.80
C PHE A 162 6.32 2.98 -9.24
N GLY A 163 5.27 3.09 -10.05
CA GLY A 163 4.52 1.95 -10.57
C GLY A 163 3.51 1.36 -9.58
N TYR A 164 3.14 2.10 -8.53
CA TYR A 164 2.00 1.73 -7.70
C TYR A 164 0.69 2.13 -8.37
N ARG A 165 -0.38 1.39 -8.04
CA ARG A 165 -1.75 1.82 -8.30
C ARG A 165 -2.39 2.29 -7.00
N VAL A 166 -3.20 3.33 -7.06
CA VAL A 166 -3.80 3.93 -5.85
C VAL A 166 -5.31 3.83 -5.89
N TYR A 167 -5.89 3.27 -4.84
CA TYR A 167 -7.31 3.04 -4.70
C TYR A 167 -7.82 3.82 -3.50
N VAL A 168 -8.84 4.66 -3.69
CA VAL A 168 -9.49 5.43 -2.63
C VAL A 168 -10.94 4.96 -2.55
N PRO A 169 -11.26 3.97 -1.71
CA PRO A 169 -12.59 3.38 -1.68
C PRO A 169 -13.66 4.31 -1.10
N CYS A 170 -13.25 5.36 -0.40
CA CYS A 170 -14.13 6.41 0.06
C CYS A 170 -13.42 7.77 -0.06
N ASP A 171 -14.03 8.65 -0.85
CA ASP A 171 -13.72 10.07 -0.88
C ASP A 171 -14.97 10.86 -0.44
N PRO A 172 -15.15 11.10 0.88
CA PRO A 172 -16.36 11.72 1.42
C PRO A 172 -16.41 13.23 1.14
N LYS A 173 -15.33 13.82 0.62
CA LYS A 173 -15.22 15.25 0.31
C LYS A 173 -15.02 15.52 -1.18
N GLY A 174 -14.85 14.49 -2.00
CA GLY A 174 -14.56 14.64 -3.43
C GLY A 174 -13.17 15.23 -3.72
N GLU A 175 -12.25 15.23 -2.75
CA GLU A 175 -10.94 15.86 -2.92
C GLU A 175 -9.95 14.98 -3.69
N TRP A 176 -10.18 13.68 -3.76
CA TRP A 176 -9.36 12.71 -4.49
C TRP A 176 -9.78 12.59 -5.95
N THR A 177 -11.06 12.84 -6.27
CA THR A 177 -11.57 12.88 -7.66
C THR A 177 -10.67 13.69 -8.62
N PRO A 178 -10.35 14.98 -8.36
CA PRO A 178 -9.52 15.76 -9.28
C PRO A 178 -8.07 15.23 -9.39
N VAL A 179 -7.55 14.60 -8.32
CA VAL A 179 -6.23 13.97 -8.35
C VAL A 179 -6.23 12.73 -9.23
N ALA A 180 -7.28 11.92 -9.14
CA ALA A 180 -7.44 10.73 -9.96
C ALA A 180 -7.56 11.07 -11.44
N GLU A 181 -8.40 12.04 -11.78
CA GLU A 181 -8.57 12.51 -13.16
C GLU A 181 -7.26 13.07 -13.73
N ALA A 182 -6.54 13.89 -12.96
CA ALA A 182 -5.25 14.44 -13.39
C ALA A 182 -4.17 13.36 -13.63
N LEU A 183 -4.29 12.20 -12.97
CA LEU A 183 -3.39 11.06 -13.15
C LEU A 183 -3.81 10.12 -14.29
N GLY A 184 -4.90 10.43 -15.02
CA GLY A 184 -5.49 9.52 -16.01
C GLY A 184 -6.21 8.32 -15.37
N GLY A 185 -6.59 8.45 -14.11
CA GLY A 185 -7.41 7.51 -13.36
C GLY A 185 -8.91 7.74 -13.56
N ARG A 186 -9.72 7.15 -12.68
CA ARG A 186 -11.19 7.22 -12.75
C ARG A 186 -11.80 7.56 -11.39
N SER A 187 -12.91 8.28 -11.39
CA SER A 187 -13.76 8.47 -10.21
C SER A 187 -15.17 7.95 -10.49
N VAL A 188 -15.77 7.28 -9.51
CA VAL A 188 -17.16 6.83 -9.54
C VAL A 188 -17.93 7.62 -8.50
N ALA A 189 -18.77 8.54 -8.96
CA ALA A 189 -19.61 9.35 -8.08
C ALA A 189 -20.88 8.58 -7.68
N LEU A 190 -21.10 8.47 -6.37
CA LEU A 190 -22.30 7.87 -5.79
C LEU A 190 -23.04 8.89 -4.91
N GLY A 191 -24.36 8.87 -5.00
CA GLY A 191 -25.21 9.77 -4.25
C GLY A 191 -26.64 9.78 -4.76
N PRO A 192 -27.58 10.33 -3.97
CA PRO A 192 -28.97 10.46 -4.39
C PRO A 192 -29.10 11.21 -5.72
N GLY A 193 -29.82 10.62 -6.68
CA GLY A 193 -30.05 11.19 -8.00
C GLY A 193 -28.88 11.08 -8.98
N LEU A 194 -27.71 10.56 -8.56
CA LEU A 194 -26.62 10.23 -9.48
C LEU A 194 -26.89 8.89 -10.19
N PRO A 195 -26.31 8.66 -11.38
CA PRO A 195 -26.47 7.39 -12.10
C PRO A 195 -25.58 6.26 -11.56
N GLY A 196 -24.55 6.58 -10.77
CA GLY A 196 -23.61 5.58 -10.26
C GLY A 196 -24.26 4.60 -9.29
N ARG A 197 -24.05 3.30 -9.53
CA ARG A 197 -24.42 2.19 -8.64
C ARG A 197 -23.25 1.23 -8.51
N LEU A 198 -23.05 0.67 -7.31
CA LEU A 198 -22.09 -0.40 -7.04
C LEU A 198 -22.77 -1.52 -6.25
N ASN A 199 -22.57 -2.77 -6.64
CA ASN A 199 -23.07 -3.91 -5.87
C ASN A 199 -22.00 -4.41 -4.88
N PRO A 200 -22.15 -4.19 -3.56
CA PRO A 200 -21.13 -4.59 -2.60
C PRO A 200 -21.09 -6.11 -2.36
N LEU A 201 -22.04 -6.88 -2.90
CA LEU A 201 -22.03 -8.34 -2.91
C LEU A 201 -21.34 -8.95 -4.15
N ASP A 202 -20.84 -8.11 -5.07
CA ASP A 202 -20.06 -8.56 -6.22
C ASP A 202 -18.81 -9.33 -5.78
N ALA A 203 -18.47 -10.35 -6.55
CA ALA A 203 -17.28 -11.16 -6.36
C ALA A 203 -16.35 -10.97 -7.55
N ALA A 204 -15.05 -10.88 -7.28
CA ALA A 204 -14.04 -10.97 -8.33
C ALA A 204 -14.06 -12.36 -9.01
N PRO A 205 -13.49 -12.47 -10.23
CA PRO A 205 -13.22 -13.76 -10.85
C PRO A 205 -12.38 -14.65 -9.93
N ARG A 206 -12.66 -15.96 -9.95
CA ARG A 206 -11.87 -16.95 -9.21
C ARG A 206 -10.44 -16.95 -9.73
N PRO A 207 -9.41 -16.82 -8.87
CA PRO A 207 -8.04 -17.07 -9.28
C PRO A 207 -7.84 -18.55 -9.63
N ASP A 208 -7.11 -18.84 -10.72
CA ASP A 208 -6.88 -20.22 -11.18
C ASP A 208 -6.19 -21.10 -10.12
N SER A 209 -5.39 -20.48 -9.25
CA SER A 209 -4.64 -21.16 -8.17
C SER A 209 -5.51 -21.59 -6.97
N VAL A 210 -6.77 -21.18 -6.89
CA VAL A 210 -7.66 -21.44 -5.75
C VAL A 210 -8.76 -22.40 -6.17
N ALA A 211 -8.96 -23.48 -5.41
CA ALA A 211 -10.04 -24.43 -5.67
C ALA A 211 -11.42 -23.76 -5.61
N GLU A 212 -12.36 -24.21 -6.45
CA GLU A 212 -13.68 -23.59 -6.55
C GLU A 212 -14.43 -23.57 -5.21
N ALA A 213 -14.40 -24.68 -4.47
CA ALA A 213 -15.05 -24.78 -3.16
C ALA A 213 -14.49 -23.77 -2.14
N ASP A 214 -13.16 -23.59 -2.10
CA ASP A 214 -12.50 -22.63 -1.20
C ASP A 214 -12.86 -21.19 -1.58
N TRP A 215 -12.92 -20.91 -2.88
CA TRP A 215 -13.30 -19.59 -3.38
C TRP A 215 -14.75 -19.24 -3.05
N VAL A 216 -15.67 -20.18 -3.23
CA VAL A 216 -17.08 -20.02 -2.85
C VAL A 216 -17.21 -19.76 -1.34
N GLY A 217 -16.47 -20.52 -0.52
CA GLY A 217 -16.42 -20.34 0.93
C GLY A 217 -15.91 -18.96 1.35
N GLU A 218 -14.84 -18.48 0.72
CA GLU A 218 -14.26 -17.15 0.98
C GLU A 218 -15.21 -16.02 0.57
N ILE A 219 -15.85 -16.11 -0.60
CA ILE A 219 -16.88 -15.14 -1.03
C ILE A 219 -18.03 -15.12 -0.02
N ARG A 220 -18.54 -16.29 0.37
CA ARG A 220 -19.63 -16.41 1.34
C ARG A 220 -19.26 -15.72 2.66
N LYS A 221 -18.08 -16.02 3.20
CA LYS A 221 -17.57 -15.42 4.43
C LYS A 221 -17.47 -13.89 4.35
N ARG A 222 -16.97 -13.35 3.23
CA ARG A 222 -16.87 -11.88 3.02
C ARG A 222 -18.24 -11.22 2.94
N ARG A 223 -19.20 -11.84 2.26
CA ARG A 223 -20.59 -11.36 2.17
C ARG A 223 -21.28 -11.35 3.53
N LEU A 224 -21.14 -12.41 4.33
CA LEU A 224 -21.69 -12.47 5.69
C LEU A 224 -21.06 -11.43 6.61
N LEU A 225 -19.73 -11.26 6.54
CA LEU A 225 -19.04 -10.25 7.33
C LEU A 225 -19.52 -8.83 6.98
N LEU A 226 -19.72 -8.54 5.68
CA LEU A 226 -20.31 -7.29 5.23
C LEU A 226 -21.74 -7.13 5.78
N LEU A 227 -22.64 -8.07 5.49
CA LEU A 227 -24.05 -8.00 5.86
C LEU A 227 -24.22 -7.86 7.38
N GLY A 228 -23.50 -8.66 8.17
CA GLY A 228 -23.53 -8.57 9.62
C GLY A 228 -23.01 -7.22 10.13
N SER A 229 -21.97 -6.66 9.52
CA SER A 229 -21.43 -5.35 9.90
C SER A 229 -22.38 -4.19 9.58
N LEU A 230 -23.10 -4.26 8.44
CA LEU A 230 -24.13 -3.29 8.07
C LEU A 230 -25.34 -3.41 9.00
N ALA A 231 -25.82 -4.63 9.25
CA ALA A 231 -26.96 -4.87 10.13
C ALA A 231 -26.70 -4.40 11.57
N ARG A 232 -25.54 -4.71 12.16
CA ARG A 232 -25.15 -4.23 13.50
C ARG A 232 -25.11 -2.70 13.57
N THR A 233 -24.63 -2.07 12.50
CA THR A 233 -24.53 -0.60 12.42
C THR A 233 -25.93 0.03 12.40
N VAL A 234 -26.86 -0.51 11.61
CA VAL A 234 -28.24 0.01 11.53
C VAL A 234 -29.05 -0.31 12.79
N LEU A 235 -28.86 -1.49 13.39
CA LEU A 235 -29.53 -1.90 14.63
C LEU A 235 -28.99 -1.19 15.88
N GLY A 236 -27.75 -0.70 15.85
CA GLY A 236 -27.08 -0.11 17.01
C GLY A 236 -26.73 -1.12 18.11
N ARG A 237 -26.77 -2.42 17.80
CA ARG A 237 -26.45 -3.53 18.73
C ARG A 237 -25.83 -4.71 18.00
N ASP A 238 -25.28 -5.65 18.76
CA ASP A 238 -24.86 -6.94 18.22
C ASP A 238 -26.06 -7.79 17.77
N LEU A 239 -25.80 -8.68 16.81
CA LEU A 239 -26.80 -9.61 16.30
C LEU A 239 -27.01 -10.74 17.30
N MET A 240 -28.27 -11.13 17.46
CA MET A 240 -28.65 -12.32 18.21
C MET A 240 -28.31 -13.59 17.42
N PRO A 241 -28.13 -14.75 18.07
CA PRO A 241 -27.83 -16.01 17.36
C PRO A 241 -28.82 -16.34 16.25
N MET A 242 -30.11 -16.08 16.46
CA MET A 242 -31.14 -16.33 15.44
C MET A 242 -31.05 -15.33 14.27
N GLU A 243 -30.62 -14.09 14.51
CA GLU A 243 -30.39 -13.11 13.44
C GLU A 243 -29.15 -13.47 12.61
N HIS A 244 -28.11 -14.04 13.25
CA HIS A 244 -26.97 -14.62 12.54
C HIS A 244 -27.41 -15.75 11.62
N THR A 245 -28.18 -16.72 12.14
CA THR A 245 -28.73 -17.82 11.34
C THR A 245 -29.62 -17.31 10.21
N ALA A 246 -30.45 -16.29 10.46
CA ALA A 246 -31.30 -15.68 9.44
C ALA A 246 -30.49 -15.05 8.31
N LEU A 247 -29.38 -14.38 8.61
CA LEU A 247 -28.47 -13.85 7.57
C LEU A 247 -27.82 -14.97 6.75
N ASP A 248 -27.40 -16.06 7.41
CA ASP A 248 -26.80 -17.21 6.73
C ASP A 248 -27.79 -17.84 5.75
N VAL A 249 -28.99 -18.18 6.23
CA VAL A 249 -30.06 -18.78 5.42
C VAL A 249 -30.50 -17.84 4.29
N ALA A 250 -30.69 -16.55 4.59
CA ALA A 250 -31.09 -15.58 3.57
C ALA A 250 -30.00 -15.42 2.49
N LEU A 251 -28.73 -15.39 2.87
CA LEU A 251 -27.64 -15.32 1.90
C LEU A 251 -27.59 -16.55 1.00
N ASP A 252 -27.65 -17.75 1.57
CA ASP A 252 -27.57 -18.99 0.81
C ASP A 252 -28.76 -19.13 -0.16
N ALA A 253 -29.97 -18.75 0.27
CA ALA A 253 -31.16 -18.71 -0.57
C ALA A 253 -31.04 -17.67 -1.72
N VAL A 254 -30.55 -16.46 -1.43
CA VAL A 254 -30.32 -15.42 -2.45
C VAL A 254 -29.26 -15.87 -3.45
N VAL A 255 -28.15 -16.43 -3.00
CA VAL A 255 -27.05 -16.89 -3.86
C VAL A 255 -27.53 -18.01 -4.79
N THR A 256 -28.28 -18.98 -4.26
CA THR A 256 -28.87 -20.07 -5.05
C THR A 256 -29.78 -19.51 -6.14
N ARG A 257 -30.74 -18.65 -5.77
CA ARG A 257 -31.66 -18.01 -6.73
C ARG A 257 -30.93 -17.14 -7.77
N ALA A 258 -29.86 -16.46 -7.36
CA ALA A 258 -29.05 -15.64 -8.25
C ALA A 258 -28.31 -16.51 -9.27
N ALA A 259 -27.77 -17.67 -8.85
CA ALA A 259 -27.15 -18.65 -9.74
C ALA A 259 -28.15 -19.20 -10.77
N ASP A 260 -29.35 -19.59 -10.34
CA ASP A 260 -30.40 -20.13 -11.22
C ASP A 260 -30.86 -19.12 -12.27
N THR A 261 -30.78 -17.82 -11.96
CA THR A 261 -31.19 -16.74 -12.87
C THR A 261 -30.02 -16.11 -13.62
N HIS A 262 -28.79 -16.63 -13.46
CA HIS A 262 -27.56 -16.06 -14.01
C HIS A 262 -27.34 -14.58 -13.67
N ARG A 263 -27.66 -14.20 -12.42
CA ARG A 263 -27.51 -12.83 -11.89
C ARG A 263 -26.54 -12.80 -10.71
N THR A 264 -26.07 -11.61 -10.36
CA THR A 264 -25.35 -11.38 -9.10
C THR A 264 -26.34 -11.14 -7.96
N PRO A 265 -26.06 -11.63 -6.73
CA PRO A 265 -26.90 -11.35 -5.57
C PRO A 265 -26.84 -9.85 -5.22
N LEU A 266 -27.97 -9.25 -4.85
CA LEU A 266 -28.08 -7.84 -4.45
C LEU A 266 -28.50 -7.69 -2.98
N LEU A 267 -28.16 -6.55 -2.36
CA LEU A 267 -28.64 -6.24 -1.01
C LEU A 267 -30.18 -6.24 -0.91
N GLY A 268 -30.86 -5.80 -1.98
CA GLY A 268 -32.32 -5.83 -2.08
C GLY A 268 -32.91 -7.24 -2.06
N ASP A 269 -32.22 -8.23 -2.64
CA ASP A 269 -32.65 -9.63 -2.58
C ASP A 269 -32.62 -10.15 -1.14
N ILE A 270 -31.55 -9.83 -0.41
CA ILE A 270 -31.37 -10.24 1.00
C ILE A 270 -32.47 -9.61 1.87
N ALA A 271 -32.70 -8.31 1.71
CA ALA A 271 -33.79 -7.62 2.41
C ALA A 271 -35.15 -8.22 2.07
N THR A 272 -35.39 -8.61 0.82
CA THR A 272 -36.65 -9.24 0.40
C THR A 272 -36.89 -10.58 1.08
N ILE A 273 -35.88 -11.45 1.15
CA ILE A 273 -36.01 -12.76 1.83
C ILE A 273 -36.23 -12.56 3.33
N LEU A 274 -35.46 -11.68 3.98
CA LEU A 274 -35.61 -11.42 5.41
C LEU A 274 -36.97 -10.82 5.77
N ASN A 275 -37.56 -10.00 4.90
CA ASN A 275 -38.89 -9.41 5.11
C ASN A 275 -40.05 -10.35 4.73
N ASN A 276 -39.77 -11.60 4.32
CA ASN A 276 -40.77 -12.62 4.08
C ASN A 276 -40.58 -13.80 5.06
N PRO A 277 -41.23 -13.77 6.24
CA PRO A 277 -41.08 -14.80 7.27
C PRO A 277 -41.29 -16.23 6.76
N HIS A 278 -42.28 -16.44 5.89
CA HIS A 278 -42.57 -17.76 5.33
C HIS A 278 -41.44 -18.26 4.43
N ALA A 279 -40.96 -17.41 3.53
CA ALA A 279 -39.86 -17.77 2.65
C ALA A 279 -38.55 -18.03 3.43
N LEU A 280 -38.33 -17.29 4.52
CA LEU A 280 -37.17 -17.50 5.39
C LEU A 280 -37.28 -18.82 6.17
N ASP A 281 -38.45 -19.13 6.71
CA ASP A 281 -38.71 -20.40 7.41
C ASP A 281 -38.61 -21.60 6.46
N GLU A 282 -39.14 -21.49 5.24
CA GLU A 282 -38.98 -22.52 4.20
C GLU A 282 -37.52 -22.74 3.82
N ALA A 283 -36.76 -21.65 3.64
CA ALA A 283 -35.33 -21.72 3.34
C ALA A 283 -34.51 -22.32 4.50
N ALA A 284 -34.95 -22.12 5.75
CA ALA A 284 -34.32 -22.71 6.93
C ALA A 284 -34.63 -24.22 7.06
N GLY A 285 -35.71 -24.71 6.43
CA GLY A 285 -36.06 -26.12 6.42
C GLY A 285 -36.43 -26.66 7.81
N LEU A 286 -35.78 -27.75 8.23
CA LEU A 286 -36.10 -28.48 9.48
C LEU A 286 -35.53 -27.85 10.77
N MET A 287 -35.00 -26.62 10.70
CA MET A 287 -34.45 -25.96 11.89
C MET A 287 -35.54 -25.70 12.94
N SER A 288 -35.18 -25.82 14.22
CA SER A 288 -36.11 -25.56 15.32
C SER A 288 -36.33 -24.05 15.53
N GLY A 289 -37.60 -23.64 15.58
CA GLY A 289 -38.01 -22.25 15.79
C GLY A 289 -38.45 -21.54 14.50
N ARG A 290 -39.34 -20.55 14.62
CA ARG A 290 -39.75 -19.68 13.50
C ARG A 290 -38.71 -18.57 13.33
N LEU A 291 -37.79 -18.78 12.40
CA LEU A 291 -36.69 -17.88 12.10
C LEU A 291 -37.21 -16.53 11.60
N GLY A 292 -38.29 -16.54 10.82
CA GLY A 292 -39.00 -15.35 10.35
C GLY A 292 -39.47 -14.42 11.46
N ASP A 293 -40.03 -14.98 12.55
CA ASP A 293 -40.46 -14.18 13.71
C ASP A 293 -39.25 -13.64 14.49
N ALA A 294 -38.20 -14.46 14.64
CA ALA A 294 -37.02 -14.11 15.42
C ALA A 294 -36.09 -13.09 14.76
N ALA A 295 -36.17 -12.93 13.43
CA ALA A 295 -35.34 -12.02 12.65
C ALA A 295 -36.06 -10.74 12.22
N ARG A 296 -37.20 -10.40 12.84
CA ARG A 296 -38.03 -9.25 12.44
C ARG A 296 -37.30 -7.90 12.52
N ASP A 297 -36.55 -7.67 13.59
CA ASP A 297 -35.73 -6.45 13.75
C ASP A 297 -34.68 -6.34 12.65
N LEU A 298 -33.96 -7.44 12.39
CA LEU A 298 -33.00 -7.55 11.31
C LEU A 298 -33.65 -7.27 9.94
N ALA A 299 -34.85 -7.81 9.69
CA ALA A 299 -35.58 -7.57 8.44
C ALA A 299 -35.89 -6.08 8.24
N HIS A 300 -36.35 -5.39 9.30
CA HIS A 300 -36.59 -3.95 9.26
C HIS A 300 -35.30 -3.13 9.09
N ALA A 301 -34.21 -3.53 9.72
CA ALA A 301 -32.90 -2.90 9.55
C ALA A 301 -32.40 -3.01 8.10
N MET A 302 -32.47 -4.21 7.51
CA MET A 302 -32.08 -4.43 6.11
C MET A 302 -33.02 -3.72 5.12
N ARG A 303 -34.31 -3.60 5.44
CA ARG A 303 -35.25 -2.79 4.65
C ARG A 303 -34.88 -1.31 4.68
N ARG A 304 -34.56 -0.76 5.86
CA ARG A 304 -34.12 0.64 6.02
C ARG A 304 -32.83 0.90 5.23
N LEU A 305 -31.90 -0.05 5.23
CA LEU A 305 -30.66 0.04 4.47
C LEU A 305 -30.95 0.22 2.96
N VAL A 306 -31.81 -0.64 2.39
CA VAL A 306 -32.08 -0.68 0.94
C VAL A 306 -33.02 0.44 0.48
N HIS A 307 -34.09 0.73 1.22
CA HIS A 307 -35.10 1.72 0.82
C HIS A 307 -34.92 3.10 1.47
N GLY A 308 -33.91 3.25 2.33
CA GLY A 308 -33.59 4.49 3.02
C GLY A 308 -32.14 4.88 2.80
N ASP A 309 -31.26 4.51 3.73
CA ASP A 309 -29.91 5.08 3.86
C ASP A 309 -29.04 4.89 2.59
N LEU A 310 -29.18 3.77 1.88
CA LEU A 310 -28.39 3.42 0.69
C LEU A 310 -29.21 3.36 -0.62
N ALA A 311 -30.44 3.86 -0.60
CA ALA A 311 -31.36 3.74 -1.72
C ALA A 311 -30.78 4.32 -3.02
N GLY A 312 -30.81 3.53 -4.09
CA GLY A 312 -30.29 3.94 -5.38
C GLY A 312 -28.77 4.13 -5.41
N MET A 313 -28.00 3.43 -4.58
CA MET A 313 -26.53 3.44 -4.66
C MET A 313 -25.94 2.03 -4.60
N PHE A 314 -26.46 1.18 -3.72
CA PHE A 314 -25.91 -0.15 -3.44
C PHE A 314 -26.92 -1.31 -3.60
N ASP A 315 -28.06 -1.02 -4.23
CA ASP A 315 -29.22 -1.89 -4.39
C ASP A 315 -29.42 -2.40 -5.83
N ALA A 316 -28.47 -2.13 -6.73
CA ALA A 316 -28.53 -2.48 -8.14
C ALA A 316 -27.17 -3.04 -8.63
N PRO A 317 -27.12 -3.72 -9.79
CA PRO A 317 -25.87 -4.15 -10.39
C PRO A 317 -24.88 -2.99 -10.57
N SER A 318 -23.59 -3.28 -10.43
CA SER A 318 -22.52 -2.30 -10.60
C SER A 318 -22.57 -1.68 -12.00
N THR A 319 -22.67 -0.36 -12.06
CA THR A 319 -22.66 0.43 -13.32
C THR A 319 -21.27 0.62 -13.89
N VAL A 320 -20.23 0.35 -13.09
CA VAL A 320 -18.83 0.49 -13.45
C VAL A 320 -18.12 -0.82 -13.20
N ALA A 321 -17.32 -1.26 -14.16
CA ALA A 321 -16.38 -2.35 -13.96
C ALA A 321 -15.09 -1.80 -13.37
N PHE A 322 -14.52 -2.54 -12.41
CA PHE A 322 -13.22 -2.22 -11.86
C PHE A 322 -12.13 -2.41 -12.92
N ASP A 323 -11.40 -1.34 -13.24
CA ASP A 323 -10.23 -1.41 -14.12
C ASP A 323 -8.98 -1.54 -13.26
N PRO A 324 -8.36 -2.74 -13.19
CA PRO A 324 -7.17 -2.94 -12.40
C PRO A 324 -5.98 -2.18 -12.97
N THR A 325 -6.00 -1.75 -14.24
CA THR A 325 -4.85 -1.11 -14.91
C THR A 325 -4.77 0.39 -14.66
N ALA A 326 -5.87 1.01 -14.23
CA ALA A 326 -5.93 2.43 -13.94
C ALA A 326 -4.91 2.83 -12.85
N PRO A 327 -4.19 3.96 -13.02
CA PRO A 327 -3.19 4.41 -12.04
C PRO A 327 -3.83 4.84 -10.73
N MET A 328 -5.05 5.38 -10.79
CA MET A 328 -5.83 5.74 -9.61
C MET A 328 -7.33 5.49 -9.85
N LEU A 329 -8.02 4.94 -8.84
CA LEU A 329 -9.49 4.83 -8.83
C LEU A 329 -10.04 5.34 -7.50
N THR A 330 -11.08 6.14 -7.57
CA THR A 330 -11.72 6.77 -6.41
C THR A 330 -13.23 6.57 -6.44
N ILE A 331 -13.85 6.48 -5.27
CA ILE A 331 -15.32 6.48 -5.14
C ILE A 331 -15.73 7.74 -4.39
N ASP A 332 -16.35 8.66 -5.11
CA ASP A 332 -16.77 9.96 -4.59
C ASP A 332 -18.13 9.83 -3.88
N LEU A 333 -18.12 10.09 -2.58
CA LEU A 333 -19.27 10.08 -1.69
C LEU A 333 -19.61 11.49 -1.16
N SER A 334 -19.06 12.55 -1.78
CA SER A 334 -19.27 13.94 -1.37
C SER A 334 -20.73 14.38 -1.32
N ARG A 335 -21.60 13.71 -2.10
CA ARG A 335 -23.04 13.95 -2.11
C ARG A 335 -23.80 13.39 -0.91
N LEU A 336 -23.16 12.57 -0.07
CA LEU A 336 -23.75 12.00 1.14
C LEU A 336 -23.40 12.77 2.42
N GLY A 337 -22.33 13.57 2.43
CA GLY A 337 -21.79 14.23 3.63
C GLY A 337 -22.57 15.43 4.19
N GLY A 338 -23.83 15.63 3.79
CA GLY A 338 -24.64 16.80 4.14
C GLY A 338 -25.77 16.54 5.16
N SER A 339 -26.12 15.28 5.45
CA SER A 339 -27.16 14.94 6.43
C SER A 339 -26.56 14.84 7.83
N GLY A 340 -27.20 15.45 8.85
CA GLY A 340 -26.71 15.48 10.23
C GLY A 340 -26.52 14.13 10.94
N ASP A 341 -26.88 13.02 10.30
CA ASP A 341 -26.53 11.65 10.70
C ASP A 341 -25.49 11.08 9.73
N ASP A 342 -24.28 10.83 10.24
CA ASP A 342 -23.15 10.24 9.50
C ASP A 342 -23.38 8.75 9.16
N THR A 343 -24.45 8.12 9.68
CA THR A 343 -24.69 6.67 9.51
C THR A 343 -24.79 6.26 8.05
N ALA A 344 -25.54 7.00 7.22
CA ALA A 344 -25.66 6.70 5.79
C ALA A 344 -24.32 6.79 5.06
N LEU A 345 -23.51 7.81 5.37
CA LEU A 345 -22.16 7.95 4.84
C LEU A 345 -21.30 6.75 5.25
N VAL A 346 -21.27 6.40 6.54
CA VAL A 346 -20.48 5.26 7.05
C VAL A 346 -20.88 3.92 6.43
N LEU A 347 -22.17 3.69 6.21
CA LEU A 347 -22.67 2.51 5.52
C LEU A 347 -22.22 2.51 4.05
N ALA A 348 -22.32 3.65 3.36
CA ALA A 348 -21.86 3.80 1.98
C ALA A 348 -20.34 3.58 1.87
N MET A 349 -19.54 4.12 2.80
CA MET A 349 -18.10 3.91 2.89
C MET A 349 -17.76 2.42 2.98
N THR A 350 -18.52 1.69 3.79
CA THR A 350 -18.33 0.24 3.99
C THR A 350 -18.66 -0.53 2.72
N CYS A 351 -19.78 -0.22 2.07
CA CYS A 351 -20.17 -0.88 0.82
C CYS A 351 -19.21 -0.58 -0.34
N ALA A 352 -18.78 0.68 -0.49
CA ALA A 352 -17.80 1.10 -1.47
C ALA A 352 -16.44 0.41 -1.25
N SER A 353 -15.99 0.35 0.00
CA SER A 353 -14.78 -0.41 0.37
C SER A 353 -14.92 -1.89 0.05
N ALA A 354 -16.06 -2.50 0.36
CA ALA A 354 -16.29 -3.91 0.09
C ALA A 354 -16.26 -4.26 -1.40
N TRP A 355 -16.89 -3.43 -2.24
CA TRP A 355 -16.85 -3.59 -3.69
C TRP A 355 -15.42 -3.49 -4.23
N MET A 356 -14.67 -2.46 -3.81
CA MET A 356 -13.30 -2.24 -4.28
C MET A 356 -12.34 -3.33 -3.80
N GLU A 357 -12.43 -3.73 -2.53
CA GLU A 357 -11.64 -4.83 -1.95
C GLU A 357 -11.91 -6.16 -2.65
N SER A 358 -13.17 -6.45 -3.00
CA SER A 358 -13.54 -7.65 -3.76
C SER A 358 -12.76 -7.71 -5.07
N ALA A 359 -12.73 -6.59 -5.81
CA ALA A 359 -12.02 -6.47 -7.08
C ALA A 359 -10.49 -6.55 -6.95
N LEU A 360 -9.94 -6.33 -5.75
CA LEU A 360 -8.50 -6.36 -5.47
C LEU A 360 -7.97 -7.73 -5.02
N SER A 361 -8.75 -8.80 -5.21
CA SER A 361 -8.40 -10.16 -4.76
C SER A 361 -7.29 -10.85 -5.58
N ASP A 362 -6.87 -10.29 -6.72
CA ASP A 362 -5.82 -10.84 -7.56
C ASP A 362 -4.42 -10.62 -6.94
N PRO A 363 -3.66 -11.68 -6.59
CA PRO A 363 -2.27 -11.56 -6.15
C PRO A 363 -1.33 -10.98 -7.22
N GLY A 364 -1.65 -11.18 -8.50
CA GLY A 364 -0.88 -10.69 -9.65
C GLY A 364 -1.07 -9.20 -9.98
N GLY A 365 -2.00 -8.51 -9.30
CA GLY A 365 -2.36 -7.10 -9.55
C GLY A 365 -1.30 -6.05 -9.21
N GLY A 366 -0.07 -6.46 -8.91
CA GLY A 366 1.07 -5.58 -8.63
C GLY A 366 1.01 -4.90 -7.26
N ARG A 367 1.84 -3.85 -7.09
CA ARG A 367 1.94 -3.07 -5.85
C ARG A 367 0.85 -2.00 -5.80
N ARG A 368 0.09 -1.99 -4.72
CA ARG A 368 -1.15 -1.21 -4.64
C ARG A 368 -1.28 -0.50 -3.29
N TRP A 369 -1.73 0.74 -3.32
CA TRP A 369 -2.14 1.48 -2.13
C TRP A 369 -3.66 1.50 -2.03
N ILE A 370 -4.19 1.15 -0.86
CA ILE A 370 -5.58 1.48 -0.52
C ILE A 370 -5.55 2.61 0.51
N VAL A 371 -6.13 3.75 0.15
CA VAL A 371 -6.14 4.96 0.98
C VAL A 371 -7.51 5.12 1.62
N TYR A 372 -7.56 5.01 2.94
CA TYR A 372 -8.75 5.28 3.75
C TYR A 372 -8.63 6.69 4.31
N ASP A 373 -9.19 7.65 3.59
CA ASP A 373 -9.32 9.02 4.10
C ASP A 373 -10.48 9.11 5.09
N GLU A 374 -10.38 10.02 6.06
CA GLU A 374 -11.42 10.24 7.07
C GLU A 374 -11.82 8.96 7.85
N ALA A 375 -10.89 8.02 8.01
CA ALA A 375 -11.15 6.70 8.58
C ALA A 375 -11.65 6.72 10.04
N TRP A 376 -11.46 7.84 10.76
CA TRP A 376 -11.99 8.03 12.11
C TRP A 376 -13.54 7.92 12.15
N ARG A 377 -14.24 8.16 11.02
CA ARG A 377 -15.69 7.98 10.92
C ARG A 377 -16.08 6.51 11.10
N LEU A 378 -15.32 5.60 10.49
CA LEU A 378 -15.50 4.15 10.65
C LEU A 378 -15.15 3.69 12.06
N MET A 379 -14.21 4.37 12.74
CA MET A 379 -13.77 4.00 14.09
C MET A 379 -14.86 4.07 15.16
N ARG A 380 -15.96 4.77 14.90
CA ARG A 380 -17.12 4.82 15.81
C ARG A 380 -17.95 3.54 15.81
N HIS A 381 -17.74 2.65 14.82
CA HIS A 381 -18.55 1.45 14.61
C HIS A 381 -17.68 0.20 14.68
N VAL A 382 -17.76 -0.52 15.80
CA VAL A 382 -16.91 -1.69 16.08
C VAL A 382 -17.05 -2.78 15.00
N GLY A 383 -18.27 -3.02 14.50
CA GLY A 383 -18.52 -4.02 13.46
C GLY A 383 -17.77 -3.72 12.15
N LEU A 384 -17.67 -2.45 11.78
CA LEU A 384 -16.96 -2.01 10.58
C LEU A 384 -15.44 -2.09 10.76
N LEU A 385 -14.94 -1.75 11.95
CA LEU A 385 -13.52 -1.91 12.29
C LEU A 385 -13.08 -3.38 12.26
N GLN A 386 -13.88 -4.30 12.81
CA GLN A 386 -13.60 -5.73 12.78
C GLN A 386 -13.50 -6.24 11.34
N ARG A 387 -14.40 -5.79 10.45
CA ARG A 387 -14.33 -6.07 9.02
C ARG A 387 -13.02 -5.57 8.41
N MET A 388 -12.70 -4.29 8.62
CA MET A 388 -11.48 -3.67 8.07
C MET A 388 -10.22 -4.40 8.54
N GLN A 389 -10.16 -4.77 9.83
CA GLN A 389 -9.05 -5.53 10.40
C GLN A 389 -8.89 -6.91 9.73
N ALA A 390 -9.99 -7.62 9.48
CA ALA A 390 -9.94 -8.91 8.80
C ALA A 390 -9.34 -8.80 7.40
N GLN A 391 -9.69 -7.74 6.67
CA GLN A 391 -9.18 -7.48 5.32
C GLN A 391 -7.69 -7.11 5.32
N TRP A 392 -7.26 -6.28 6.26
CA TRP A 392 -5.86 -5.85 6.34
C TRP A 392 -4.88 -6.98 6.70
N LYS A 393 -5.37 -8.07 7.31
CA LYS A 393 -4.55 -9.27 7.52
C LYS A 393 -4.24 -9.98 6.20
N LEU A 394 -5.14 -9.91 5.22
CA LEU A 394 -5.02 -10.55 3.92
C LEU A 394 -4.19 -9.72 2.92
N SER A 395 -4.10 -8.40 3.13
CA SER A 395 -3.47 -7.47 2.18
C SER A 395 -1.99 -7.76 1.89
N ARG A 396 -1.27 -8.37 2.83
CA ARG A 396 0.17 -8.68 2.68
C ARG A 396 0.46 -9.62 1.51
N GLY A 397 -0.35 -10.69 1.37
CA GLY A 397 -0.18 -11.67 0.29
C GLY A 397 -0.61 -11.15 -1.07
N LEU A 398 -1.34 -10.04 -1.11
CA LEU A 398 -1.90 -9.43 -2.31
C LEU A 398 -1.07 -8.25 -2.82
N GLY A 399 0.11 -7.96 -2.25
CA GLY A 399 0.87 -6.78 -2.67
C GLY A 399 0.15 -5.45 -2.39
N ILE A 400 -0.71 -5.44 -1.36
CA ILE A 400 -1.50 -4.28 -0.95
C ILE A 400 -0.94 -3.69 0.33
N ALA A 401 -0.67 -2.38 0.30
CA ALA A 401 -0.37 -1.56 1.47
C ALA A 401 -1.58 -0.64 1.77
N ASN A 402 -2.00 -0.58 3.03
CA ASN A 402 -3.10 0.29 3.44
C ASN A 402 -2.55 1.59 4.04
N LEU A 403 -3.04 2.74 3.58
CA LEU A 403 -2.79 4.05 4.18
C LEU A 403 -4.06 4.54 4.86
N MET A 404 -4.04 4.64 6.18
CA MET A 404 -5.16 5.17 6.96
C MET A 404 -4.86 6.61 7.38
N VAL A 405 -5.70 7.55 6.96
CA VAL A 405 -5.58 8.97 7.32
C VAL A 405 -6.62 9.28 8.40
N ILE A 406 -6.13 9.72 9.56
CA ILE A 406 -6.99 10.09 10.69
C ILE A 406 -6.71 11.52 11.14
N HIS A 407 -7.77 12.16 11.64
CA HIS A 407 -7.67 13.42 12.34
C HIS A 407 -8.53 13.35 13.59
N ARG A 408 -7.95 13.64 14.75
CA ARG A 408 -8.63 14.07 15.97
C ARG A 408 -7.61 14.40 17.04
#